data_AF-A0A8M9PEF2-F1
#
_entry.id   AF-A0A8M9PEF2-F1
#
_cell.length_a   1.000
_cell.length_b   1.000
_cell.length_c   1.000
_cell.angle_alpha   90.00
_cell.angle_beta   90.00
_cell.angle_gamma   90.00
#
_symmetry.space_group_name_H-M   'P 1'
#
loop_
_entity.id
_entity.type
_entity.pdbx_description
1 polymer ?
#
loop_
_entity_poly.entity_id
_entity_poly.type
_entity_poly.pdbx_seq_one_letter_code
_entity_poly.pdbx_strand_id
1 'polypeptide(L)'
;MCHIRRSSWVTFLMLFTGWMCMFTHAQMKIPPETVQKWALTISEQINAIASKYSGAALFQKKLKDVEPIIRIEDLDGSELVLEFAEEIERMLGSKMRSAKRLADTAEDADLYHEFNSSLQFDYFNALLVNTMDEEGNFIELGGEFPLEENNHFSKLAVNTLMSDIQVPTNVYNKDPDILNGVYMSEALNDIFINNFQKDPTLTWQYFCSQTGFFRLYPGLITSA
;
A
#
# COMPACT_ATOMS: atom_id res chain seq x y z
N MET A 1 -76.26 -58.31 -3.21
CA MET A 1 -76.23 -56.89 -2.79
C MET A 1 -75.53 -56.09 -3.87
N CYS A 2 -76.26 -55.16 -4.46
CA CYS A 2 -75.75 -54.15 -5.40
C CYS A 2 -74.77 -53.21 -4.67
N HIS A 3 -73.68 -52.78 -5.30
CA HIS A 3 -73.29 -51.36 -5.30
C HIS A 3 -72.01 -51.10 -6.14
N ILE A 4 -72.22 -50.42 -7.27
CA ILE A 4 -71.53 -49.19 -7.68
C ILE A 4 -69.99 -49.16 -7.63
N ARG A 5 -69.46 -49.54 -8.80
CA ARG A 5 -68.32 -48.99 -9.54
C ARG A 5 -67.94 -47.54 -9.19
N ARG A 6 -66.85 -47.34 -8.44
CA ARG A 6 -66.04 -46.10 -8.46
C ARG A 6 -64.87 -46.33 -9.40
N SER A 7 -64.73 -45.44 -10.38
CA SER A 7 -63.90 -45.60 -11.57
C SER A 7 -62.41 -45.76 -11.26
N SER A 8 -61.93 -47.01 -11.35
CA SER A 8 -60.51 -47.37 -11.27
C SER A 8 -59.64 -46.65 -12.32
N TRP A 9 -60.25 -46.06 -13.35
CA TRP A 9 -59.53 -45.39 -14.43
C TRP A 9 -58.91 -44.07 -13.98
N VAL A 10 -59.51 -43.33 -13.05
CA VAL A 10 -58.98 -42.02 -12.61
C VAL A 10 -57.76 -42.21 -11.70
N THR A 11 -57.80 -43.23 -10.83
CA THR A 11 -56.66 -43.60 -9.99
C THR A 11 -55.53 -44.22 -10.81
N PHE A 12 -55.85 -45.02 -11.84
CA PHE A 12 -54.84 -45.49 -12.79
C PHE A 12 -54.24 -44.34 -13.61
N LEU A 13 -55.04 -43.37 -14.06
CA LEU A 13 -54.55 -42.24 -14.87
C LEU A 13 -53.61 -41.35 -14.06
N MET A 14 -53.94 -41.07 -12.78
CA MET A 14 -53.09 -40.29 -11.87
C MET A 14 -51.79 -41.01 -11.50
N LEU A 15 -51.84 -42.34 -11.30
CA LEU A 15 -50.63 -43.13 -11.08
C LEU A 15 -49.77 -43.22 -12.35
N PHE A 16 -50.39 -43.29 -13.54
CA PHE A 16 -49.69 -43.36 -14.82
C PHE A 16 -49.05 -42.00 -15.21
N THR A 17 -49.71 -40.87 -14.93
CA THR A 17 -49.11 -39.53 -15.14
C THR A 17 -48.03 -39.22 -14.10
N GLY A 18 -48.19 -39.65 -12.84
CA GLY A 18 -47.15 -39.57 -11.82
C GLY A 18 -45.91 -40.42 -12.14
N TRP A 19 -46.10 -41.62 -12.73
CA TRP A 19 -45.00 -42.47 -13.17
C TRP A 19 -44.29 -41.93 -14.41
N MET A 20 -45.02 -41.30 -15.34
CA MET A 20 -44.45 -40.59 -16.50
C MET A 20 -43.59 -39.40 -16.09
N CYS A 21 -43.91 -38.70 -15.00
CA CYS A 21 -43.12 -37.57 -14.50
C CYS A 21 -41.81 -37.97 -13.79
N MET A 22 -41.65 -39.24 -13.36
CA MET A 22 -40.40 -39.73 -12.78
C MET A 22 -39.36 -40.16 -13.84
N PHE A 23 -39.78 -40.27 -15.10
CA PHE A 23 -38.90 -40.60 -16.25
C PHE A 23 -38.58 -39.42 -17.15
N THR A 24 -38.83 -38.18 -16.73
CA THR A 24 -38.20 -37.02 -17.37
C THR A 24 -36.82 -36.77 -16.75
N HIS A 25 -35.92 -37.74 -16.89
CA HIS A 25 -34.48 -37.43 -16.93
C HIS A 25 -34.18 -36.74 -18.26
N ALA A 26 -34.74 -35.55 -18.47
CA ALA A 26 -34.30 -34.62 -19.51
C ALA A 26 -33.00 -33.92 -19.05
N GLN A 27 -32.05 -34.69 -18.54
CA GLN A 27 -30.66 -34.36 -18.75
C GLN A 27 -30.36 -34.89 -20.15
N MET A 28 -30.51 -34.06 -21.18
CA MET A 28 -29.77 -34.28 -22.42
C MET A 28 -28.29 -34.16 -22.08
N LYS A 29 -27.73 -35.21 -21.46
CA LYS A 29 -26.32 -35.31 -21.16
C LYS A 29 -25.67 -35.49 -22.51
N ILE A 30 -25.15 -34.39 -23.04
CA ILE A 30 -24.34 -34.38 -24.26
C ILE A 30 -23.33 -35.52 -24.10
N PRO A 31 -23.28 -36.48 -25.04
CA PRO A 31 -22.37 -37.60 -24.91
C PRO A 31 -20.93 -37.09 -24.71
N PRO A 32 -20.16 -37.66 -23.79
CA PRO A 32 -18.80 -37.19 -23.50
C PRO A 32 -17.91 -37.20 -24.74
N GLU A 33 -18.13 -38.15 -25.65
CA GLU A 33 -17.46 -38.22 -26.96
C GLU A 33 -17.75 -37.00 -27.85
N THR A 34 -18.97 -36.46 -27.77
CA THR A 34 -19.36 -35.25 -28.53
C THR A 34 -18.67 -34.01 -27.94
N VAL A 35 -18.63 -33.90 -26.61
CA VAL A 35 -17.90 -32.82 -25.93
C VAL A 35 -16.40 -32.89 -26.23
N GLN A 36 -15.82 -34.09 -26.24
CA GLN A 36 -14.42 -34.31 -26.59
C GLN A 36 -14.14 -33.92 -28.05
N LYS A 37 -15.01 -34.28 -28.98
CA LYS A 37 -14.90 -33.88 -30.39
C LYS A 37 -14.98 -32.36 -30.57
N TRP A 38 -15.86 -31.69 -29.83
CA TRP A 38 -15.93 -30.22 -29.86
C TRP A 38 -14.68 -29.59 -29.25
N ALA A 39 -14.21 -30.08 -28.11
CA ALA A 39 -12.99 -29.58 -27.47
C ALA A 39 -11.77 -29.71 -28.39
N LEU A 40 -11.62 -30.85 -29.08
CA LEU A 40 -10.54 -31.06 -30.05
C LEU A 40 -10.66 -30.11 -31.25
N THR A 41 -11.85 -30.01 -31.85
CA THR A 41 -12.10 -29.09 -32.97
C THR A 41 -11.80 -27.64 -32.59
N ILE A 42 -12.24 -27.20 -31.41
CA ILE A 42 -11.98 -25.85 -30.91
C ILE A 42 -10.49 -25.66 -30.63
N SER A 43 -9.82 -26.64 -30.02
CA SER A 43 -8.37 -26.59 -29.75
C SER A 43 -7.56 -26.45 -31.04
N GLU A 44 -7.90 -27.21 -32.08
CA GLU A 44 -7.25 -27.11 -33.40
C GLU A 44 -7.45 -25.73 -34.03
N GLN A 45 -8.68 -25.20 -33.99
CA GLN A 45 -8.98 -23.88 -34.53
C GLN A 45 -8.27 -22.76 -33.77
N ILE A 46 -8.28 -22.80 -32.43
CA ILE A 46 -7.57 -21.82 -31.60
C ILE A 46 -6.08 -21.89 -31.87
N ASN A 47 -5.49 -23.09 -31.95
CA ASN A 47 -4.06 -23.23 -32.24
C ASN A 47 -3.70 -22.74 -33.65
N ALA A 48 -4.56 -22.98 -34.65
CA ALA A 48 -4.37 -22.47 -36.01
C ALA A 48 -4.43 -20.93 -36.06
N ILE A 49 -5.38 -20.32 -35.36
CA ILE A 49 -5.50 -18.86 -35.24
C ILE A 49 -4.29 -18.31 -34.48
N ALA A 50 -3.94 -18.89 -33.33
CA ALA A 50 -2.79 -18.46 -32.53
C ALA A 50 -1.48 -18.57 -33.32
N SER A 51 -1.23 -19.69 -33.99
CA SER A 51 -0.01 -19.87 -34.80
C SER A 51 0.06 -18.90 -35.98
N LYS A 52 -1.08 -18.58 -36.61
CA LYS A 52 -1.14 -17.66 -37.75
C LYS A 52 -1.01 -16.19 -37.36
N TYR A 53 -1.65 -15.76 -36.28
CA TYR A 53 -1.78 -14.35 -35.92
C TYR A 53 -0.94 -13.89 -34.72
N SER A 54 -0.48 -14.80 -33.85
CA SER A 54 0.40 -14.42 -32.73
C SER A 54 1.76 -13.89 -33.18
N GLY A 55 2.21 -14.28 -34.39
CA GLY A 55 3.54 -13.96 -34.87
C GLY A 55 4.67 -14.67 -34.10
N ALA A 56 4.38 -15.70 -33.29
CA ALA A 56 5.39 -16.39 -32.49
C ALA A 56 6.58 -16.92 -33.33
N ALA A 57 6.29 -17.48 -34.52
CA ALA A 57 7.33 -17.95 -35.44
C ALA A 57 8.19 -16.80 -36.01
N LEU A 58 7.56 -15.66 -36.29
CA LEU A 58 8.26 -14.45 -36.73
C LEU A 58 9.14 -13.89 -35.61
N PHE A 59 8.62 -13.84 -34.38
CA PHE A 59 9.36 -13.40 -33.20
C PHE A 59 10.57 -14.29 -32.92
N GLN A 60 10.40 -15.62 -32.95
CA GLN A 60 11.51 -16.56 -32.78
C GLN A 60 12.59 -16.37 -33.85
N LYS A 61 12.19 -16.13 -35.11
CA LYS A 61 13.13 -15.81 -36.18
C LYS A 61 13.88 -14.51 -35.90
N LYS A 62 13.16 -13.45 -35.49
CA LYS A 62 13.76 -12.17 -35.15
C LYS A 62 14.72 -12.27 -33.97
N LEU A 63 14.43 -13.08 -32.96
CA LEU A 63 15.35 -13.34 -31.85
C LEU A 63 16.65 -14.01 -32.31
N LYS A 64 16.57 -14.98 -33.24
CA LYS A 64 17.77 -15.58 -33.85
C LYS A 64 18.56 -14.60 -34.71
N ASP A 65 17.86 -13.72 -35.44
CA ASP A 65 18.53 -12.67 -36.24
C ASP A 65 19.35 -11.72 -35.34
N VAL A 66 18.92 -11.48 -34.09
CA VAL A 66 19.62 -10.63 -33.11
C VAL A 66 20.51 -11.41 -32.14
N GLU A 67 20.52 -12.73 -32.17
CA GLU A 67 21.38 -13.57 -31.31
C GLU A 67 22.87 -13.19 -31.40
N PRO A 68 23.45 -12.83 -32.57
CA PRO A 68 24.84 -12.40 -32.65
C PRO A 68 25.15 -11.07 -31.97
N ILE A 69 24.14 -10.23 -31.72
CA ILE A 69 24.28 -8.93 -31.05
C ILE A 69 23.88 -8.96 -29.57
N ILE A 70 23.35 -10.09 -29.09
CA ILE A 70 22.91 -10.27 -27.70
C ILE A 70 23.86 -11.24 -27.00
N ARG A 71 24.28 -10.91 -25.78
CA ARG A 71 25.04 -11.82 -24.94
C ARG A 71 24.07 -12.65 -24.10
N ILE A 72 24.02 -13.96 -24.34
CA ILE A 72 23.31 -14.91 -23.48
C ILE A 72 24.27 -15.29 -22.35
N GLU A 73 23.87 -15.05 -21.11
CA GLU A 73 24.64 -15.37 -19.92
C GLU A 73 23.85 -16.29 -19.00
N ASP A 74 24.54 -17.28 -18.46
CA ASP A 74 23.99 -18.11 -17.40
C ASP A 74 24.02 -17.32 -16.09
N LEU A 75 22.89 -17.30 -15.39
CA LEU A 75 22.73 -16.62 -14.11
C LEU A 75 22.93 -17.64 -12.97
N ASP A 76 23.95 -17.44 -12.14
CA ASP A 76 24.09 -18.17 -10.87
C ASP A 76 23.15 -17.54 -9.83
N GLY A 77 22.09 -18.27 -9.48
CA GLY A 77 21.14 -17.83 -8.48
C GLY A 77 21.75 -17.67 -7.08
N SER A 78 22.84 -18.38 -6.76
CA SER A 78 23.51 -18.27 -5.46
C SER A 78 24.28 -16.96 -5.36
N GLU A 79 25.01 -16.61 -6.42
CA GLU A 79 25.73 -15.34 -6.52
C GLU A 79 24.77 -14.16 -6.46
N LEU A 80 23.67 -14.21 -7.21
CA LEU A 80 22.64 -13.15 -7.22
C LEU A 80 22.02 -12.93 -5.83
N VAL A 81 21.75 -14.01 -5.09
CA VAL A 81 21.20 -13.91 -3.73
C VAL A 81 22.22 -13.28 -2.77
N LEU A 82 23.51 -13.60 -2.92
CA LEU A 82 24.57 -13.00 -2.10
C LEU A 82 24.74 -11.51 -2.41
N GLU A 83 24.74 -11.12 -3.68
CA GLU A 83 24.80 -9.71 -4.10
C GLU A 83 23.60 -8.92 -3.54
N PHE A 84 22.39 -9.48 -3.66
CA PHE A 84 21.19 -8.85 -3.13
C PHE A 84 21.22 -8.73 -1.60
N ALA A 85 21.74 -9.75 -0.90
CA ALA A 85 21.90 -9.72 0.54
C ALA A 85 22.87 -8.60 0.97
N GLU A 86 24.00 -8.45 0.27
CA GLU A 86 24.97 -7.38 0.52
C GLU A 86 24.36 -5.98 0.27
N GLU A 87 23.58 -5.83 -0.80
CA GLU A 87 22.90 -4.56 -1.08
C GLU A 87 21.88 -4.21 0.02
N ILE A 88 21.10 -5.18 0.49
CA ILE A 88 20.18 -5.01 1.62
C ILE A 88 20.94 -4.64 2.89
N GLU A 89 22.03 -5.32 3.20
CA GLU A 89 22.84 -5.01 4.38
C GLU A 89 23.35 -3.57 4.33
N ARG A 90 23.88 -3.14 3.20
CA ARG A 90 24.35 -1.75 2.99
C ARG A 90 23.22 -0.75 3.17
N MET A 91 22.05 -1.01 2.59
CA MET A 91 20.86 -0.17 2.67
C MET A 91 20.34 -0.06 4.11
N LEU A 92 20.15 -1.19 4.79
CA LEU A 92 19.69 -1.22 6.18
C LEU A 92 20.72 -0.62 7.13
N GLY A 93 22.01 -0.85 6.90
CA GLY A 93 23.09 -0.23 7.65
C GLY A 93 23.08 1.30 7.53
N SER A 94 22.75 1.84 6.35
CA SER A 94 22.55 3.30 6.15
C SER A 94 21.39 3.82 6.99
N LYS A 95 20.22 3.18 6.89
CA LYS A 95 19.01 3.55 7.63
C LYS A 95 19.22 3.48 9.14
N MET A 96 19.90 2.44 9.62
CA MET A 96 20.25 2.28 11.03
C MET A 96 21.16 3.42 11.53
N ARG A 97 22.14 3.86 10.72
CA ARG A 97 23.00 5.00 11.10
C ARG A 97 22.19 6.31 11.22
N SER A 98 21.23 6.55 10.34
CA SER A 98 20.35 7.72 10.40
C SER A 98 19.48 7.69 11.66
N ALA A 99 18.87 6.54 11.97
CA ALA A 99 18.08 6.34 13.18
C ALA A 99 18.93 6.50 14.45
N LYS A 100 20.16 5.95 14.45
CA LYS A 100 21.08 6.11 15.58
C LYS A 100 21.44 7.57 15.84
N ARG A 101 21.76 8.35 14.79
CA ARG A 101 22.04 9.78 14.96
C ARG A 101 20.85 10.53 15.56
N LEU A 102 19.63 10.22 15.10
CA LEU A 102 18.43 10.83 15.67
C LEU A 102 18.26 10.47 17.15
N ALA A 103 18.49 9.20 17.52
CA ALA A 103 18.44 8.76 18.92
C ALA A 103 19.51 9.47 19.77
N ASP A 104 20.77 9.45 19.33
CA ASP A 104 21.88 10.10 20.04
C ASP A 104 21.60 11.61 20.22
N THR A 105 21.11 12.31 19.18
CA THR A 105 20.75 13.74 19.29
C THR A 105 19.54 14.00 20.17
N ALA A 106 18.54 13.11 20.17
CA ALA A 106 17.38 13.24 21.05
C ALA A 106 17.78 13.05 22.53
N GLU A 107 18.66 12.09 22.82
CA GLU A 107 19.21 11.87 24.16
C GLU A 107 20.05 13.06 24.64
N ASP A 108 20.92 13.60 23.77
CA ASP A 108 21.71 14.80 24.09
C ASP A 108 20.79 16.01 24.33
N ALA A 109 19.79 16.23 23.47
CA ALA A 109 18.86 17.34 23.61
C ALA A 109 18.03 17.24 24.90
N ASP A 110 17.57 16.05 25.27
CA ASP A 110 16.85 15.80 26.53
C ASP A 110 17.77 16.02 27.75
N LEU A 111 19.01 15.53 27.70
CA LEU A 111 19.97 15.66 28.80
C LEU A 111 20.30 17.12 29.17
N TYR A 112 20.40 17.99 28.17
CA TYR A 112 20.71 19.41 28.37
C TYR A 112 19.48 20.32 28.51
N HIS A 113 18.26 19.76 28.39
CA HIS A 113 17.03 20.52 28.51
C HIS A 113 16.60 20.65 29.98
N GLU A 114 16.35 21.88 30.43
CA GLU A 114 15.78 22.15 31.75
C GLU A 114 14.29 22.46 31.62
N PHE A 115 13.47 21.74 32.39
CA PHE A 115 12.03 21.92 32.37
C PHE A 115 11.61 23.32 32.83
N ASN A 116 10.80 23.99 32.02
CA ASN A 116 10.23 25.31 32.33
C ASN A 116 8.69 25.29 32.18
N SER A 117 7.98 25.36 33.30
CA SER A 117 6.50 25.36 33.33
C SER A 117 5.86 26.60 32.71
N SER A 118 6.62 27.68 32.55
CA SER A 118 6.16 28.96 32.01
C SER A 118 6.67 29.23 30.59
N LEU A 119 7.24 28.20 29.94
CA LEU A 119 7.68 28.26 28.56
C LEU A 119 6.50 28.62 27.64
N GLN A 120 6.70 29.63 26.80
CA GLN A 120 5.80 29.93 25.69
C GLN A 120 6.58 29.66 24.41
N PHE A 121 6.11 28.69 23.65
CA PHE A 121 6.76 28.25 22.42
C PHE A 121 5.70 27.91 21.38
N ASP A 122 5.84 28.50 20.20
CA ASP A 122 4.94 28.26 19.08
C ASP A 122 5.57 27.25 18.12
N TYR A 123 4.76 26.33 17.62
CA TYR A 123 5.18 25.29 16.69
C TYR A 123 4.09 25.04 15.64
N PHE A 124 4.44 24.38 14.54
CA PHE A 124 3.49 24.02 13.51
C PHE A 124 2.78 22.72 13.87
N ASN A 125 1.47 22.81 14.12
CA ASN A 125 0.65 21.63 14.38
C ASN A 125 0.12 21.06 13.06
N ALA A 126 0.47 19.81 12.75
CA ALA A 126 0.13 19.13 11.50
C ALA A 126 -1.37 19.11 11.19
N LEU A 127 -2.26 19.22 12.20
CA LEU A 127 -3.71 19.29 12.00
C LEU A 127 -4.23 20.71 11.69
N LEU A 128 -3.47 21.74 12.07
CA LEU A 128 -3.90 23.14 12.08
C LEU A 128 -3.19 23.99 11.01
N VAL A 129 -2.06 23.52 10.49
CA VAL A 129 -1.28 24.23 9.45
C VAL A 129 -2.16 24.66 8.29
N ASN A 130 -1.93 25.89 7.80
CA ASN A 130 -2.69 26.48 6.70
C ASN A 130 -4.21 26.61 6.93
N THR A 131 -4.72 26.45 8.16
CA THR A 131 -6.12 26.68 8.50
C THR A 131 -6.34 28.14 8.91
N MET A 132 -7.41 28.74 8.39
CA MET A 132 -7.80 30.13 8.68
C MET A 132 -9.12 30.19 9.44
N ASP A 133 -9.29 31.22 10.27
CA ASP A 133 -10.55 31.57 10.95
C ASP A 133 -11.55 32.25 9.99
N GLU A 134 -12.75 32.59 10.50
CA GLU A 134 -13.80 33.26 9.71
C GLU A 134 -13.38 34.67 9.25
N GLU A 135 -12.44 35.28 9.97
CA GLU A 135 -11.85 36.58 9.71
C GLU A 135 -10.66 36.55 8.74
N GLY A 136 -10.22 35.35 8.32
CA GLY A 136 -9.11 35.14 7.39
C GLY A 136 -7.70 35.19 8.01
N ASN A 137 -7.59 35.15 9.34
CA ASN A 137 -6.31 35.01 10.05
C ASN A 137 -5.97 33.54 10.27
N PHE A 138 -4.68 33.21 10.34
CA PHE A 138 -4.26 31.86 10.70
C PHE A 138 -4.62 31.54 12.14
N ILE A 139 -5.16 30.35 12.35
CA ILE A 139 -5.43 29.86 13.70
C ILE A 139 -4.13 29.63 14.47
N GLU A 140 -4.23 29.65 15.79
CA GLU A 140 -3.11 29.39 16.69
C GLU A 140 -2.45 28.02 16.39
N LEU A 141 -1.11 27.99 16.30
CA LEU A 141 -0.29 26.85 15.88
C LEU A 141 -0.54 26.35 14.44
N GLY A 142 -1.37 27.05 13.66
CA GLY A 142 -1.56 26.80 12.25
C GLY A 142 -0.45 27.46 11.43
N GLY A 143 -0.47 28.79 11.38
CA GLY A 143 0.49 29.57 10.61
C GLY A 143 0.53 29.22 9.11
N GLU A 144 1.41 29.91 8.39
CA GLU A 144 1.71 29.59 6.98
C GLU A 144 2.78 28.49 6.93
N PHE A 145 2.43 27.34 6.36
CA PHE A 145 3.32 26.21 6.21
C PHE A 145 3.39 25.80 4.72
N PRO A 146 4.45 26.20 3.99
CA PRO A 146 4.52 25.96 2.55
C PRO A 146 4.65 24.46 2.28
N LEU A 147 3.70 23.93 1.52
CA LEU A 147 3.66 22.53 1.12
C LEU A 147 3.83 22.42 -0.39
N GLU A 148 4.75 21.56 -0.82
CA GLU A 148 5.01 21.30 -2.23
C GLU A 148 4.76 19.83 -2.54
N GLU A 149 4.13 19.53 -3.68
CA GLU A 149 3.96 18.16 -4.13
C GLU A 149 5.32 17.52 -4.41
N ASN A 150 5.58 16.37 -3.78
CA ASN A 150 6.86 15.69 -3.92
C ASN A 150 6.70 14.25 -4.45
N ASN A 151 7.33 13.96 -5.59
CA ASN A 151 7.29 12.64 -6.22
C ASN A 151 7.87 11.52 -5.34
N HIS A 152 8.84 11.84 -4.48
CA HIS A 152 9.44 10.88 -3.54
C HIS A 152 8.45 10.45 -2.45
N PHE A 153 7.54 11.35 -2.07
CA PHE A 153 6.51 11.12 -1.06
C PHE A 153 5.14 10.86 -1.72
N SER A 154 5.10 10.05 -2.78
CA SER A 154 3.85 9.65 -3.44
C SER A 154 2.99 10.83 -3.95
N LYS A 155 3.63 11.94 -4.34
CA LYS A 155 2.97 13.21 -4.74
C LYS A 155 2.13 13.85 -3.64
N LEU A 156 2.41 13.52 -2.38
CA LEU A 156 1.86 14.23 -1.24
C LEU A 156 2.49 15.62 -1.15
N ALA A 157 1.69 16.58 -0.72
CA ALA A 157 2.15 17.93 -0.43
C ALA A 157 2.88 17.92 0.92
N VAL A 158 4.19 18.16 0.88
CA VAL A 158 5.08 18.07 2.05
C VAL A 158 6.02 19.27 2.10
N ASN A 159 6.56 19.54 3.29
CA ASN A 159 7.59 20.55 3.50
C ASN A 159 8.93 19.85 3.82
N THR A 160 9.88 19.95 2.90
CA THR A 160 11.22 19.34 3.06
C THR A 160 12.20 20.21 3.83
N LEU A 161 11.81 21.44 4.18
CA LEU A 161 12.65 22.38 4.92
C LEU A 161 12.40 22.33 6.43
N MET A 162 11.26 21.78 6.86
CA MET A 162 10.85 21.82 8.26
C MET A 162 9.98 20.61 8.62
N SER A 163 10.09 20.17 9.87
CA SER A 163 9.17 19.20 10.48
C SER A 163 7.95 19.88 11.09
N ASP A 164 6.87 19.16 11.28
CA ASP A 164 5.74 19.59 12.11
C ASP A 164 5.49 18.65 13.28
N ILE A 165 4.54 19.03 14.13
CA ILE A 165 4.15 18.29 15.32
C ILE A 165 2.72 17.79 15.18
N GLN A 166 2.51 16.50 15.40
CA GLN A 166 1.18 15.92 15.54
C GLN A 166 0.89 15.66 17.02
N VAL A 167 -0.12 16.35 17.55
CA VAL A 167 -0.66 16.14 18.89
C VAL A 167 -2.02 15.45 18.78
N PRO A 168 -2.28 14.36 19.52
CA PRO A 168 -3.60 13.74 19.59
C PRO A 168 -4.69 14.71 20.04
N THR A 169 -5.90 14.56 19.52
CA THR A 169 -7.01 15.50 19.75
C THR A 169 -7.50 15.58 21.19
N ASN A 170 -7.18 14.59 22.03
CA ASN A 170 -7.51 14.56 23.45
C ASN A 170 -6.43 15.21 24.35
N VAL A 171 -5.32 15.65 23.78
CA VAL A 171 -4.21 16.29 24.51
C VAL A 171 -4.21 17.79 24.21
N TYR A 172 -3.96 18.61 25.24
CA TYR A 172 -3.91 20.05 25.06
C TYR A 172 -2.57 20.47 24.41
N ASN A 173 -2.65 21.20 23.29
CA ASN A 173 -1.46 21.60 22.52
C ASN A 173 -0.43 22.43 23.30
N LYS A 174 -0.90 23.23 24.27
CA LYS A 174 -0.02 24.11 25.08
C LYS A 174 0.21 23.57 26.49
N ASP A 175 0.03 22.27 26.68
CA ASP A 175 0.43 21.64 27.93
C ASP A 175 1.95 21.86 28.15
N PRO A 176 2.40 22.28 29.35
CA PRO A 176 3.81 22.52 29.61
C PRO A 176 4.72 21.32 29.27
N ASP A 177 4.27 20.09 29.47
CA ASP A 177 5.03 18.88 29.15
C ASP A 177 5.19 18.69 27.64
N ILE A 178 4.16 19.04 26.86
CA ILE A 178 4.21 19.05 25.40
C ILE A 178 5.15 20.15 24.92
N LEU A 179 4.99 21.38 25.41
CA LEU A 179 5.80 22.53 24.97
C LEU A 179 7.30 22.31 25.24
N ASN A 180 7.65 21.78 26.41
CA ASN A 180 9.04 21.47 26.73
C ASN A 180 9.62 20.39 25.82
N GLY A 181 8.87 19.31 25.56
CA GLY A 181 9.33 18.25 24.64
C GLY A 181 9.40 18.72 23.19
N VAL A 182 8.45 19.54 22.74
CA VAL A 182 8.47 20.14 21.40
C VAL A 182 9.69 21.06 21.26
N TYR A 183 9.93 21.93 22.23
CA TYR A 183 11.10 22.82 22.24
C TYR A 183 12.43 22.04 22.20
N MET A 184 12.59 21.04 23.08
CA MET A 184 13.79 20.19 23.09
C MET A 184 14.00 19.48 21.74
N SER A 185 12.93 18.92 21.17
CA SER A 185 13.00 18.17 19.92
C SER A 185 13.25 19.04 18.68
N GLU A 186 13.31 20.37 18.78
CA GLU A 186 13.76 21.23 17.68
C GLU A 186 15.18 20.90 17.21
N ALA A 187 16.03 20.40 18.12
CA ALA A 187 17.38 19.96 17.79
C ALA A 187 17.42 18.84 16.72
N LEU A 188 16.30 18.14 16.51
CA LEU A 188 16.18 17.06 15.52
C LEU A 188 15.95 17.57 14.09
N ASN A 189 15.51 18.82 13.91
CA ASN A 189 15.20 19.38 12.58
C ASN A 189 16.39 19.29 11.63
N ASP A 190 17.56 19.74 12.08
CA ASP A 190 18.79 19.68 11.30
C ASP A 190 19.21 18.25 10.97
N ILE A 191 19.01 17.33 11.92
CA ILE A 191 19.34 15.91 11.73
C ILE A 191 18.42 15.26 10.71
N PHE A 192 17.12 15.57 10.73
CA PHE A 192 16.17 15.07 9.74
C PHE A 192 16.56 15.50 8.32
N ILE A 193 16.86 16.78 8.13
CA ILE A 193 17.29 17.35 6.86
C ILE A 193 18.62 16.72 6.43
N ASN A 194 19.60 16.64 7.34
CA ASN A 194 20.92 16.09 7.05
C ASN A 194 20.85 14.60 6.67
N ASN A 195 20.02 13.83 7.36
CA ASN A 195 19.80 12.42 7.03
C ASN A 195 19.20 12.27 5.63
N PHE A 196 18.19 13.08 5.28
CA PHE A 196 17.57 13.05 3.96
C PHE A 196 18.56 13.48 2.85
N GLN A 197 19.38 14.51 3.10
CA GLN A 197 20.44 14.91 2.16
C GLN A 197 21.50 13.82 1.94
N LYS A 198 21.82 13.04 2.99
CA LYS A 198 22.77 11.93 2.91
C LYS A 198 22.18 10.68 2.25
N ASP A 199 20.90 10.41 2.50
CA ASP A 199 20.17 9.27 1.97
C ASP A 199 18.80 9.71 1.45
N PRO A 200 18.71 10.12 0.18
CA PRO A 200 17.47 10.55 -0.45
C PRO A 200 16.43 9.42 -0.58
N THR A 201 16.77 8.16 -0.26
CA THR A 201 15.82 7.05 -0.27
C THR A 201 14.99 6.97 1.01
N LEU A 202 15.34 7.74 2.03
CA LEU A 202 14.58 7.83 3.28
C LEU A 202 13.20 8.42 3.01
N THR A 203 12.17 7.74 3.52
CA THR A 203 10.80 8.23 3.48
C THR A 203 10.53 9.09 4.72
N TRP A 204 9.68 8.62 5.62
CA TRP A 204 9.29 9.34 6.82
C TRP A 204 10.31 9.15 7.93
N GLN A 205 10.66 10.26 8.58
CA GLN A 205 11.41 10.26 9.82
C GLN A 205 10.51 10.84 10.91
N TYR A 206 10.49 10.20 12.08
CA TYR A 206 9.67 10.68 13.18
C TYR A 206 10.32 10.44 14.53
N PHE A 207 10.04 11.36 15.44
CA PHE A 207 10.34 11.22 16.87
C PHE A 207 9.03 11.13 17.62
N CYS A 208 8.93 10.15 18.53
CA CYS A 208 7.76 9.92 19.36
C CYS A 208 8.10 10.34 20.79
N SER A 209 7.44 11.38 21.29
CA SER A 209 7.60 11.77 22.68
C SER A 209 6.82 10.86 23.63
N GLN A 210 7.36 10.63 24.82
CA GLN A 210 6.65 9.96 25.91
C GLN A 210 5.43 10.77 26.38
N THR A 211 5.44 12.10 26.17
CA THR A 211 4.32 13.01 26.49
C THR A 211 3.17 12.91 25.49
N GLY A 212 3.35 12.17 24.38
CA GLY A 212 2.25 11.80 23.48
C GLY A 212 2.13 12.61 22.19
N PHE A 213 3.16 13.38 21.80
CA PHE A 213 3.22 14.01 20.47
C PHE A 213 4.22 13.29 19.54
N PHE A 214 4.04 13.48 18.24
CA PHE A 214 5.00 13.08 17.20
C PHE A 214 5.60 14.32 16.55
N ARG A 215 6.91 14.31 16.30
CA ARG A 215 7.56 15.25 15.38
C ARG A 215 7.81 14.51 14.06
N LEU A 216 7.29 15.02 12.96
CA LEU A 216 7.27 14.35 11.66
C LEU A 216 8.08 15.12 10.63
N TYR A 217 8.95 14.43 9.89
CA TYR A 217 9.68 14.98 8.77
C TYR A 217 9.56 14.08 7.53
N PRO A 218 9.36 14.64 6.32
CA PRO A 218 9.05 16.05 6.06
C PRO A 218 7.70 16.44 6.69
N GLY A 219 7.50 17.73 6.98
CA GLY A 219 6.20 18.15 7.51
C GLY A 219 5.08 17.94 6.49
N LEU A 220 3.90 17.57 6.96
CA LEU A 220 2.72 17.32 6.16
C LEU A 220 1.46 17.85 6.87
N ILE A 221 0.45 18.23 6.08
CA ILE A 221 -0.87 18.44 6.65
C ILE A 221 -1.53 17.09 6.93
N THR A 222 -1.98 16.89 8.16
CA THR A 222 -2.78 15.73 8.57
C THR A 222 -4.25 16.12 8.66
N SER A 223 -5.13 15.23 8.24
CA SER A 223 -6.57 15.38 8.41
C SER A 223 -7.04 14.62 9.64
N ALA A 224 -7.87 15.25 10.47
CA ALA A 224 -8.59 14.61 11.58
C ALA A 224 -9.72 13.69 11.08
#